data_AF-A0A948RFU1-F1
#
_entry.id   AF-A0A948RFU1-F1
#
_cell.length_a   1.000
_cell.length_b   1.000
_cell.length_c   1.000
_cell.angle_alpha   90.00
_cell.angle_beta   90.00
_cell.angle_gamma   90.00
#
_symmetry.space_group_name_H-M   'P 1'
#
loop_
_entity.id
_entity.type
_entity.pdbx_description
1 polymer ?
#
loop_
_entity_poly.entity_id
_entity_poly.type
_entity_poly.pdbx_seq_one_letter_code
_entity_poly.pdbx_strand_id
1 'polypeptide(L)'
;MPSKSGMGISRFLATLGLFAVILASCAPAPLLPSPTAPLLPSSTAPPLPSPTAPTPTETSTPTIPRIPPALPAVFTTDLLNPLDTPHTYVSDTCQYLKAKWDANNAAPGTVVMVIMFHSILKPGDEPSDYNQITSGAFEILMRDLHEQEFQAINTQQLADFLEH
;
A
#
# COMPACT_ATOMS: atom_id res chain seq x y z
N MET A 1 -11.85 57.68 2.97
CA MET A 1 -12.27 56.63 3.92
C MET A 1 -13.25 55.70 3.23
N PRO A 2 -12.93 54.42 3.09
CA PRO A 2 -13.94 53.40 3.39
C PRO A 2 -13.38 52.32 4.34
N SER A 3 -14.18 52.00 5.34
CA SER A 3 -13.98 50.93 6.31
C SER A 3 -14.22 49.57 5.66
N LYS A 4 -13.25 48.67 5.72
CA LYS A 4 -13.39 47.24 5.41
C LYS A 4 -13.01 46.44 6.66
N SER A 5 -13.95 46.32 7.58
CA SER A 5 -13.91 45.38 8.71
C SER A 5 -15.13 44.49 8.60
N GLY A 6 -14.95 43.18 8.40
CA GLY A 6 -16.09 42.25 8.47
C GLY A 6 -15.95 40.86 7.83
N MET A 7 -14.79 40.42 7.34
CA MET A 7 -14.67 39.10 6.68
C MET A 7 -13.94 38.02 7.51
N GLY A 8 -13.23 38.40 8.58
CA GLY A 8 -12.34 37.48 9.32
C GLY A 8 -13.03 36.58 10.35
N ILE A 9 -14.13 37.03 10.95
CA ILE A 9 -14.72 36.35 12.12
C ILE A 9 -15.60 35.14 11.72
N SER A 10 -16.28 35.21 10.57
CA SER A 10 -17.18 34.13 10.10
C SER A 10 -16.41 32.87 9.66
N ARG A 11 -15.24 33.05 9.01
CA ARG A 11 -14.38 31.93 8.58
C ARG A 11 -13.69 31.22 9.75
N PHE A 12 -13.39 31.96 10.82
CA PHE A 12 -12.78 31.41 12.04
C PHE A 12 -13.76 30.57 12.84
N LEU A 13 -15.03 30.97 12.92
CA LEU A 13 -16.07 30.19 13.60
C LEU A 13 -16.43 28.91 12.84
N ALA A 14 -16.42 28.94 11.51
CA ALA A 14 -16.68 27.76 10.68
C ALA A 14 -15.57 26.70 10.80
N THR A 15 -14.30 27.11 10.96
CA THR A 15 -13.16 26.20 11.13
C THR A 15 -13.09 25.61 12.54
N LEU A 16 -13.46 26.37 13.58
CA LEU A 16 -13.56 25.83 14.95
C LEU A 16 -14.67 24.79 15.09
N GLY A 17 -15.80 24.99 14.39
CA GLY A 17 -16.93 24.04 14.40
C GLY A 17 -16.59 22.68 13.76
N LEU A 18 -15.80 22.69 12.67
CA LEU A 18 -15.38 21.45 12.00
C LEU A 18 -14.39 20.64 12.86
N PHE A 19 -13.51 21.31 13.62
CA PHE A 19 -12.53 20.65 14.49
C PHE A 19 -13.17 19.94 15.69
N ALA A 20 -14.27 20.47 16.23
CA ALA A 20 -15.02 19.85 17.33
C ALA A 20 -15.75 18.56 16.92
N VAL A 21 -16.14 18.42 15.65
CA VAL A 21 -16.82 17.20 15.14
C VAL A 21 -15.84 16.04 14.95
N ILE A 22 -14.57 16.31 14.63
CA ILE A 22 -13.55 15.27 14.40
C ILE A 22 -13.04 14.66 15.71
N LEU A 23 -13.02 15.41 16.81
CA LEU A 23 -12.55 14.91 18.13
C LEU A 23 -13.56 14.01 18.86
N ALA A 24 -14.81 13.93 18.42
CA ALA A 24 -15.87 13.15 19.08
C ALA A 24 -16.06 11.72 18.51
N SER A 25 -15.32 11.32 17.45
CA SER A 25 -15.55 10.03 16.78
C SER A 25 -14.80 8.83 17.40
N CYS A 26 -14.08 9.02 18.49
CA CYS A 26 -13.36 7.93 19.16
C CYS A 26 -13.85 7.75 20.60
N ALA A 27 -15.12 7.39 20.74
CA ALA A 27 -15.61 6.79 21.98
C ALA A 27 -15.39 5.26 21.90
N PRO A 28 -14.70 4.63 22.87
CA PRO A 28 -14.60 3.18 22.93
C PRO A 28 -15.99 2.57 23.14
N ALA A 29 -16.34 1.57 22.34
CA ALA A 29 -17.59 0.84 22.52
C ALA A 29 -17.59 0.12 23.90
N PRO A 30 -18.68 0.21 24.68
CA PRO A 30 -18.79 -0.57 25.91
C PRO A 30 -18.87 -2.06 25.58
N LEU A 31 -18.05 -2.85 26.26
CA LEU A 31 -18.06 -4.31 26.17
C LEU A 31 -19.41 -4.85 26.70
N LEU A 32 -20.19 -5.45 25.82
CA LEU A 32 -21.37 -6.22 26.22
C LEU A 32 -20.91 -7.49 26.97
N PRO A 33 -21.48 -7.79 28.15
CA PRO A 33 -21.23 -9.07 28.82
C PRO A 33 -21.88 -10.21 28.02
N SER A 34 -21.14 -11.31 27.83
CA SER A 34 -21.67 -12.58 27.34
C SER A 34 -22.89 -13.01 28.15
N PRO A 35 -23.96 -13.53 27.52
CA PRO A 35 -25.04 -14.15 28.26
C PRO A 35 -24.56 -15.49 28.82
N THR A 36 -24.25 -15.51 30.11
CA THR A 36 -24.13 -16.74 30.90
C THR A 36 -25.52 -17.36 31.01
N ALA A 37 -25.79 -18.42 30.24
CA ALA A 37 -27.04 -19.16 30.37
C ALA A 37 -27.10 -19.87 31.74
N PRO A 38 -28.17 -19.71 32.53
CA PRO A 38 -28.35 -20.47 33.76
C PRO A 38 -28.75 -21.92 33.44
N LEU A 39 -28.05 -22.88 34.06
CA LEU A 39 -28.45 -24.29 34.11
C LEU A 39 -29.70 -24.41 35.01
N LEU A 40 -30.86 -24.70 34.43
CA LEU A 40 -32.03 -25.14 35.19
C LEU A 40 -31.97 -26.65 35.47
N PRO A 41 -32.50 -27.13 36.61
CA PRO A 41 -32.54 -28.54 36.96
C PRO A 41 -33.52 -29.33 36.07
N SER A 42 -33.07 -30.53 35.69
CA SER A 42 -33.81 -31.50 34.89
C SER A 42 -34.99 -32.08 35.68
N SER A 43 -36.20 -32.01 35.11
CA SER A 43 -37.38 -32.75 35.57
C SER A 43 -37.60 -33.95 34.65
N THR A 44 -37.53 -35.16 35.20
CA THR A 44 -37.73 -36.43 34.50
C THR A 44 -39.23 -36.65 34.24
N ALA A 45 -39.62 -36.63 32.96
CA ALA A 45 -40.92 -37.13 32.50
C ALA A 45 -40.77 -38.52 31.82
N PRO A 46 -41.82 -39.38 31.83
CA PRO A 46 -41.76 -40.75 31.28
C PRO A 46 -41.64 -40.77 29.75
N PRO A 47 -41.10 -41.86 29.16
CA PRO A 47 -40.82 -41.92 27.72
C PRO A 47 -42.12 -42.06 26.89
N LEU A 48 -42.29 -41.17 25.91
CA LEU A 48 -43.28 -41.28 24.85
C LEU A 48 -42.66 -42.09 23.67
N PRO A 49 -43.42 -42.90 22.91
CA PRO A 49 -42.86 -43.66 21.79
C PRO A 49 -42.23 -42.75 20.73
N SER A 50 -41.02 -43.17 20.31
CA SER A 50 -40.12 -42.44 19.41
C SER A 50 -40.70 -42.29 17.99
N PRO A 51 -40.77 -41.08 17.41
CA PRO A 51 -40.90 -40.94 15.98
C PRO A 51 -39.56 -41.26 15.30
N THR A 52 -39.59 -42.04 14.23
CA THR A 52 -38.44 -42.34 13.37
C THR A 52 -37.82 -41.03 12.86
N ALA A 53 -36.57 -40.75 13.23
CA ALA A 53 -35.84 -39.58 12.75
C ALA A 53 -35.50 -39.75 11.25
N PRO A 54 -35.66 -38.70 10.41
CA PRO A 54 -35.15 -38.74 9.04
C PRO A 54 -33.63 -38.85 9.07
N THR A 55 -33.08 -39.74 8.26
CA THR A 55 -31.65 -39.92 8.01
C THR A 55 -30.99 -38.57 7.71
N PRO A 56 -29.89 -38.17 8.37
CA PRO A 56 -29.15 -36.98 7.99
C PRO A 56 -28.58 -37.19 6.59
N THR A 57 -29.04 -36.40 5.63
CA THR A 57 -28.36 -36.25 4.34
C THR A 57 -26.97 -35.69 4.61
N GLU A 58 -25.92 -36.41 4.22
CA GLU A 58 -24.55 -35.89 4.25
C GLU A 58 -24.46 -34.69 3.31
N THR A 59 -24.56 -33.49 3.88
CA THR A 59 -24.19 -32.26 3.20
C THR A 59 -22.68 -32.32 2.98
N SER A 60 -22.25 -32.55 1.74
CA SER A 60 -20.85 -32.43 1.35
C SER A 60 -20.38 -31.01 1.69
N THR A 61 -19.62 -30.89 2.77
CA THR A 61 -19.00 -29.61 3.12
C THR A 61 -17.94 -29.34 2.05
N PRO A 62 -18.03 -28.23 1.30
CA PRO A 62 -17.01 -27.92 0.31
C PRO A 62 -15.67 -27.82 1.03
N THR A 63 -14.73 -28.69 0.65
CA THR A 63 -13.36 -28.62 1.15
C THR A 63 -12.72 -27.42 0.47
N ILE A 64 -12.81 -26.25 1.11
CA ILE A 64 -12.02 -25.08 0.72
C ILE A 64 -10.55 -25.49 0.84
N PRO A 65 -9.75 -25.46 -0.24
CA PRO A 65 -8.32 -25.69 -0.15
C PRO A 65 -7.72 -24.62 0.78
N ARG A 66 -7.24 -25.04 1.96
CA ARG A 66 -6.59 -24.16 2.94
C ARG A 66 -5.11 -23.90 2.65
N ILE A 67 -4.65 -24.27 1.46
CA ILE A 67 -3.27 -24.03 1.02
C ILE A 67 -3.27 -22.68 0.30
N PRO A 68 -2.60 -21.64 0.84
CA PRO A 68 -2.40 -20.39 0.11
C PRO A 68 -1.77 -20.68 -1.26
N PRO A 69 -2.12 -19.92 -2.31
CA PRO A 69 -1.45 -20.05 -3.60
C PRO A 69 0.07 -19.94 -3.44
N ALA A 70 0.81 -20.74 -4.21
CA ALA A 70 2.26 -20.59 -4.27
C ALA A 70 2.61 -19.14 -4.67
N LEU A 71 3.65 -18.60 -4.05
CA LEU A 71 4.12 -17.26 -4.38
C LEU A 71 4.55 -17.19 -5.85
N PRO A 72 4.36 -16.04 -6.52
CA PRO A 72 4.90 -15.84 -7.86
C PRO A 72 6.41 -16.08 -7.87
N ALA A 73 6.91 -16.65 -8.97
CA ALA A 73 8.34 -16.72 -9.20
C ALA A 73 8.94 -15.30 -9.31
N VAL A 74 10.24 -15.20 -9.10
CA VAL A 74 10.99 -13.96 -9.33
C VAL A 74 10.81 -13.54 -10.79
N PHE A 75 10.59 -12.24 -11.02
CA PHE A 75 10.44 -11.68 -12.37
C PHE A 75 11.71 -11.91 -13.20
N THR A 76 11.57 -12.37 -14.45
CA THR A 76 12.69 -12.56 -15.39
C THR A 76 12.30 -12.04 -16.77
N THR A 77 13.26 -11.50 -17.52
CA THR A 77 13.05 -11.05 -18.91
C THR A 77 14.36 -11.12 -19.69
N ASP A 78 14.26 -11.44 -20.98
CA ASP A 78 15.40 -11.44 -21.91
C ASP A 78 15.78 -10.02 -22.36
N LEU A 79 15.02 -9.00 -21.94
CA LEU A 79 15.31 -7.59 -22.23
C LEU A 79 16.40 -7.00 -21.32
N LEU A 80 16.68 -7.63 -20.18
CA LEU A 80 17.74 -7.19 -19.27
C LEU A 80 19.09 -7.75 -19.72
N ASN A 81 20.17 -7.06 -19.35
CA ASN A 81 21.51 -7.63 -19.50
C ASN A 81 21.56 -8.97 -18.73
N PRO A 82 22.14 -10.05 -19.30
CA PRO A 82 22.26 -11.32 -18.60
C PRO A 82 23.01 -11.27 -17.26
N LEU A 83 23.80 -10.22 -17.02
CA LEU A 83 24.50 -9.97 -15.76
C LEU A 83 23.63 -9.23 -14.72
N ASP A 84 22.50 -8.66 -15.12
CA ASP A 84 21.56 -7.96 -14.25
C ASP A 84 20.52 -8.96 -13.74
N THR A 85 20.75 -9.50 -12.53
CA THR A 85 19.80 -10.42 -11.90
C THR A 85 18.88 -9.69 -10.93
N PRO A 86 17.57 -10.02 -10.90
CA PRO A 86 16.68 -9.50 -9.86
C PRO A 86 17.17 -9.89 -8.47
N HIS A 87 17.17 -8.95 -7.54
CA HIS A 87 17.61 -9.16 -6.15
C HIS A 87 16.44 -8.95 -5.17
N THR A 88 16.37 -9.81 -4.16
CA THR A 88 15.40 -9.67 -3.06
C THR A 88 16.04 -8.89 -1.92
N TYR A 89 15.55 -7.68 -1.66
CA TYR A 89 16.06 -6.83 -0.58
C TYR A 89 15.38 -7.12 0.78
N VAL A 90 14.10 -7.50 0.77
CA VAL A 90 13.34 -7.86 1.98
C VAL A 90 13.13 -9.37 2.01
N SER A 91 13.78 -10.05 2.95
CA SER A 91 13.74 -11.52 3.07
C SER A 91 12.45 -12.05 3.71
N ASP A 92 11.86 -11.30 4.64
CA ASP A 92 10.57 -11.63 5.24
C ASP A 92 9.41 -11.27 4.30
N THR A 93 8.76 -12.31 3.76
CA THR A 93 7.62 -12.12 2.85
C THR A 93 6.45 -11.41 3.53
N CYS A 94 6.21 -11.63 4.83
CA CYS A 94 5.14 -10.94 5.55
C CYS A 94 5.42 -9.45 5.67
N GLN A 95 6.69 -9.07 5.90
CA GLN A 95 7.12 -7.67 5.91
C GLN A 95 6.96 -7.04 4.53
N TYR A 96 7.42 -7.71 3.48
CA TYR A 96 7.26 -7.23 2.10
C TYR A 96 5.78 -7.02 1.74
N LEU A 97 4.91 -7.99 2.04
CA LEU A 97 3.48 -7.88 1.75
C LEU A 97 2.83 -6.76 2.56
N LYS A 98 3.21 -6.57 3.82
CA LYS A 98 2.72 -5.45 4.63
C LYS A 98 3.11 -4.11 4.02
N ALA A 99 4.40 -3.91 3.71
CA ALA A 99 4.90 -2.66 3.13
C ALA A 99 4.29 -2.38 1.75
N LYS A 100 4.10 -3.42 0.92
CA LYS A 100 3.47 -3.31 -0.40
C LYS A 100 2.03 -2.78 -0.34
N TRP A 101 1.29 -3.08 0.72
CA TRP A 101 -0.12 -2.69 0.86
C TRP A 101 -0.35 -1.57 1.88
N ASP A 102 0.71 -0.98 2.44
CA ASP A 102 0.61 0.18 3.30
C ASP A 102 0.29 1.42 2.44
N ALA A 103 -0.80 2.11 2.76
CA ALA A 103 -1.22 3.30 2.02
C ALA A 103 -0.28 4.51 2.20
N ASN A 104 0.64 4.45 3.18
CA ASN A 104 1.65 5.48 3.39
C ASN A 104 2.89 5.29 2.50
N ASN A 105 3.01 4.14 1.83
CA ASN A 105 4.14 3.80 0.97
C ASN A 105 3.86 4.10 -0.50
N ALA A 106 4.89 4.00 -1.33
CA ALA A 106 4.73 4.10 -2.77
C ALA A 106 3.77 3.02 -3.31
N ALA A 107 2.94 3.39 -4.28
CA ALA A 107 1.98 2.46 -4.86
C ALA A 107 2.70 1.25 -5.51
N PRO A 108 2.13 0.04 -5.45
CA PRO A 108 2.68 -1.10 -6.15
C PRO A 108 2.91 -0.81 -7.64
N GLY A 109 4.13 -1.03 -8.12
CA GLY A 109 4.53 -0.74 -9.50
C GLY A 109 5.27 0.59 -9.68
N THR A 110 5.38 1.42 -8.64
CA THR A 110 6.30 2.57 -8.65
C THR A 110 7.74 2.07 -8.81
N VAL A 111 8.46 2.67 -9.77
CA VAL A 111 9.88 2.39 -10.03
C VAL A 111 10.70 3.65 -9.81
N VAL A 112 11.91 3.48 -9.29
CA VAL A 112 12.90 4.55 -9.15
C VAL A 112 14.13 4.16 -9.95
N MET A 113 14.58 5.07 -10.82
CA MET A 113 15.74 4.88 -11.69
C MET A 113 16.85 5.85 -11.29
N VAL A 114 18.04 5.31 -11.03
CA VAL A 114 19.23 6.12 -10.74
C VAL A 114 20.07 6.19 -12.01
N ILE A 115 20.28 7.42 -12.52
CA ILE A 115 21.13 7.67 -13.68
C ILE A 115 22.37 8.44 -13.21
N MET A 116 23.53 7.82 -13.36
CA MET A 116 24.81 8.44 -13.01
C MET A 116 25.43 9.08 -14.25
N PHE A 117 25.75 10.37 -14.15
CA PHE A 117 26.51 11.10 -15.16
C PHE A 117 27.88 11.46 -14.58
N HIS A 118 28.95 11.18 -15.31
CA HIS A 118 30.28 11.68 -14.94
C HIS A 118 30.50 13.10 -15.49
N SER A 119 30.17 13.35 -16.76
CA SER A 119 30.38 14.65 -17.41
C SER A 119 29.37 14.92 -18.52
N ILE A 120 28.80 16.13 -18.52
CA ILE A 120 27.97 16.67 -19.59
C ILE A 120 28.82 17.70 -20.33
N LEU A 121 29.10 17.46 -21.60
CA LEU A 121 29.98 18.30 -22.42
C LEU A 121 29.29 19.61 -22.82
N LYS A 122 30.10 20.64 -23.09
CA LYS A 122 29.58 21.90 -23.61
C LYS A 122 29.18 21.73 -25.09
N PRO A 123 28.30 22.59 -25.62
CA PRO A 123 27.95 22.57 -27.03
C PRO A 123 29.17 22.69 -27.94
N GLY A 124 29.33 21.76 -28.87
CA GLY A 124 30.44 21.72 -29.83
C GLY A 124 31.66 20.88 -29.40
N ASP A 125 31.69 20.40 -28.16
CA ASP A 125 32.71 19.45 -27.70
C ASP A 125 32.30 18.01 -28.06
N GLU A 126 33.28 17.16 -28.38
CA GLU A 126 33.07 15.75 -28.72
C GLU A 126 33.52 14.81 -27.58
N PRO A 127 32.79 13.71 -27.30
CA PRO A 127 33.19 12.73 -26.30
C PRO A 127 34.56 12.11 -26.57
N SER A 128 35.45 12.15 -25.57
CA SER A 128 36.76 11.49 -25.63
C SER A 128 36.76 10.09 -25.00
N ASP A 129 35.75 9.76 -24.18
CA ASP A 129 35.56 8.46 -23.55
C ASP A 129 34.07 8.17 -23.28
N TYR A 130 33.76 6.93 -22.85
CA TYR A 130 32.39 6.44 -22.69
C TYR A 130 31.62 7.04 -21.49
N ASN A 131 32.29 7.78 -20.60
CA ASN A 131 31.66 8.42 -19.43
C ASN A 131 31.12 9.82 -19.74
N GLN A 132 31.28 10.31 -20.97
CA GLN A 132 30.90 11.65 -21.38
C GLN A 132 29.64 11.61 -22.24
N ILE A 133 28.68 12.50 -21.93
CA ILE A 133 27.48 12.71 -22.74
C ILE A 133 27.47 14.13 -23.28
N THR A 134 27.02 14.33 -24.52
CA THR A 134 26.85 15.69 -25.08
C THR A 134 25.65 16.37 -24.44
N SER A 135 25.65 17.71 -24.35
CA SER A 135 24.50 18.46 -23.84
C SER A 135 23.21 18.15 -24.60
N GLY A 136 23.28 18.00 -25.93
CA GLY A 136 22.12 17.65 -26.76
C GLY A 136 21.55 16.26 -26.46
N ALA A 137 22.41 15.26 -26.25
CA ALA A 137 21.96 13.91 -25.87
C ALA A 137 21.35 13.90 -24.45
N PHE A 138 21.92 14.67 -23.52
CA PHE A 138 21.34 14.85 -22.18
C PHE A 138 19.94 15.50 -22.24
N GLU A 139 19.76 16.55 -23.03
CA GLU A 139 18.45 17.21 -23.20
C GLU A 139 17.39 16.27 -23.79
N ILE A 140 17.77 15.46 -24.79
CA ILE A 140 16.88 14.43 -25.35
C ILE A 140 16.49 13.42 -24.27
N LEU A 141 17.44 12.88 -23.53
CA LEU A 141 17.16 11.94 -22.43
C LEU A 141 16.20 12.52 -21.39
N MET A 142 16.43 13.76 -20.94
CA MET A 142 15.58 14.40 -19.94
C MET A 142 14.16 14.65 -20.46
N ARG A 143 14.02 15.01 -21.75
CA ARG A 143 12.72 15.14 -22.40
C ARG A 143 12.01 13.79 -22.47
N ASP A 144 12.69 12.74 -22.91
CA ASP A 144 12.10 11.42 -23.08
C ASP A 144 11.65 10.84 -21.72
N LEU A 145 12.40 11.09 -20.65
CA LEU A 145 12.00 10.75 -19.27
C LEU A 145 10.74 11.51 -18.85
N HIS A 146 10.67 12.82 -19.14
CA HIS A 146 9.51 13.64 -18.83
C HIS A 146 8.27 13.19 -19.62
N GLU A 147 8.41 12.84 -20.91
CA GLU A 147 7.32 12.32 -21.75
C GLU A 147 6.80 10.95 -21.26
N GLN A 148 7.65 10.19 -20.57
CA GLN A 148 7.29 8.94 -19.88
C GLN A 148 6.80 9.17 -18.44
N GLU A 149 6.53 10.42 -18.06
CA GLU A 149 6.01 10.82 -16.75
C GLU A 149 6.95 10.56 -15.57
N PHE A 150 8.25 10.38 -15.81
CA PHE A 150 9.23 10.33 -14.73
C PHE A 150 9.37 11.70 -14.06
N GLN A 151 9.53 11.67 -12.74
CA GLN A 151 9.80 12.84 -11.92
C GLN A 151 11.19 12.75 -11.32
N ALA A 152 11.92 13.87 -11.35
CA ALA A 152 13.17 13.97 -10.61
C ALA A 152 12.88 14.01 -9.11
N ILE A 153 13.56 13.14 -8.36
CA ILE A 153 13.47 13.09 -6.90
C ILE A 153 14.81 13.48 -6.29
N ASN A 154 14.77 14.03 -5.07
CA ASN A 154 15.96 14.27 -4.28
C ASN A 154 16.34 13.02 -3.46
N THR A 155 17.48 13.10 -2.77
CA THR A 155 18.00 11.99 -1.96
C THR A 155 17.10 11.63 -0.77
N GLN A 156 16.37 12.61 -0.20
CA GLN A 156 15.42 12.34 0.88
C GLN A 156 14.26 11.50 0.38
N GLN A 157 13.67 11.88 -0.77
CA GLN A 157 12.58 11.13 -1.39
C GLN A 157 13.02 9.72 -1.81
N LEU A 158 14.28 9.54 -2.24
CA LEU A 158 14.84 8.21 -2.49
C LEU A 158 14.95 7.38 -1.21
N ALA A 159 15.45 7.96 -0.11
CA ALA A 159 15.53 7.27 1.18
C ALA A 159 14.13 6.90 1.69
N ASP A 160 13.18 7.82 1.60
CA ASP A 160 11.78 7.60 1.99
C ASP A 160 11.18 6.43 1.18
N PHE A 161 11.47 6.32 -0.12
CA PHE A 161 11.03 5.20 -0.97
C PHE A 161 11.66 3.84 -0.59
N LEU A 162 12.91 3.82 -0.11
CA LEU A 162 13.63 2.58 0.19
C LEU A 162 13.37 2.06 1.60
N GLU A 163 13.15 2.97 2.56
CA GLU A 163 13.11 2.64 3.99
C GLU A 163 11.69 2.56 4.56
N HIS A 164 10.68 3.03 3.83
CA HIS A 164 9.29 3.05 4.28
C HIS A 164 8.40 2.29 3.29
#